data_AF-A0A0A9ZJ38-F1
#
_entry.id   AF-A0A0A9ZJ38-F1
#
_cell.length_a   1.000
_cell.length_b   1.000
_cell.length_c   1.000
_cell.angle_alpha   90.00
_cell.angle_beta   90.00
_cell.angle_gamma   90.00
#
_symmetry.space_group_name_H-M   'P 1'
#
loop_
_entity.id
_entity.type
_entity.pdbx_description
1 polymer ?
#
loop_
_entity_poly.entity_id
_entity_poly.type
_entity_poly.pdbx_seq_one_letter_code
_entity_poly.pdbx_strand_id
1 'polypeptide(L)'
;MFEWAWQNPLQSRRLNTLPKRKTRESLLLYHIRLLDKMLSSPPWIRLPLCVHCLSTNIMGNLEELLPCKPIHMKVLLGPPSIGSVTSKNEGMLDCGLCNGELLGVKLVKCYNNKCTFAGHVTCLASYMLSGSDQILPITGPCPSCHITLLWGRLMKPQQLTSIPLVE
;
A
#
# COMPACT_ATOMS: atom_id res chain seq x y z
N MET A 1 -15.21 -4.76 -0.94
CA MET A 1 -15.67 -3.38 -1.22
C MET A 1 -15.08 -2.82 -2.51
N PHE A 2 -13.76 -2.87 -2.72
CA PHE A 2 -13.13 -2.40 -3.97
C PHE A 2 -13.64 -3.18 -5.19
N GLU A 3 -13.45 -4.50 -5.21
CA GLU A 3 -13.89 -5.39 -6.30
C GLU A 3 -15.37 -5.22 -6.65
N TRP A 4 -16.25 -5.32 -5.66
CA TRP A 4 -17.69 -5.17 -5.88
C TRP A 4 -18.05 -3.82 -6.50
N ALA A 5 -17.46 -2.72 -6.03
CA ALA A 5 -17.72 -1.40 -6.59
C ALA A 5 -17.30 -1.33 -8.05
N TRP A 6 -16.15 -1.94 -8.39
CA TRP A 6 -15.63 -1.96 -9.75
C TRP A 6 -16.46 -2.83 -10.70
N GLN A 7 -16.98 -3.97 -10.22
CA GLN A 7 -17.89 -4.85 -10.96
C GLN A 7 -19.30 -4.25 -11.11
N ASN A 8 -19.75 -3.43 -10.16
CA ASN A 8 -21.11 -2.87 -10.10
C ASN A 8 -21.12 -1.33 -10.04
N PRO A 9 -20.54 -0.62 -11.04
CA PRO A 9 -20.32 0.82 -10.94
C PRO A 9 -21.61 1.63 -10.84
N LEU A 10 -22.71 1.19 -11.47
CA LEU A 10 -24.00 1.89 -11.42
C LEU A 10 -24.72 1.72 -10.08
N GLN A 11 -24.41 0.66 -9.33
CA GLN A 11 -25.00 0.40 -8.01
C GLN A 11 -24.12 0.96 -6.87
N SER A 12 -22.82 1.13 -7.14
CA SER A 12 -21.88 1.74 -6.21
C SER A 12 -22.19 3.21 -6.02
N ARG A 13 -22.55 3.61 -4.79
CA ARG A 13 -22.77 5.02 -4.40
C ARG A 13 -21.60 5.95 -4.75
N ARG A 14 -20.39 5.41 -4.91
CA ARG A 14 -19.17 6.18 -5.21
C ARG A 14 -18.88 6.32 -6.71
N LEU A 15 -19.47 5.47 -7.54
CA LEU A 15 -19.20 5.42 -8.97
C LEU A 15 -20.43 5.70 -9.84
N ASN A 16 -21.63 5.62 -9.27
CA ASN A 16 -22.88 5.83 -10.00
C ASN A 16 -23.08 7.27 -10.49
N THR A 17 -22.37 8.24 -9.90
CA THR A 17 -22.32 9.64 -10.34
C THR A 17 -21.32 9.87 -11.48
N LEU A 18 -20.42 8.91 -11.75
CA LEU A 18 -19.46 9.02 -12.83
C LEU A 18 -20.14 8.82 -14.19
N PRO A 19 -19.59 9.42 -15.26
CA PRO A 19 -20.12 9.22 -16.60
C PRO A 19 -20.23 7.73 -16.95
N LYS A 20 -21.39 7.33 -17.49
CA LYS A 20 -21.61 5.99 -18.05
C LYS A 20 -20.66 5.73 -19.22
N ARG A 21 -20.55 4.46 -19.60
CA ARG A 21 -19.76 4.04 -20.76
C ARG A 21 -20.24 4.76 -22.02
N LYS A 22 -19.30 5.32 -22.79
CA LYS A 22 -19.61 5.97 -24.08
C LYS A 22 -19.82 4.91 -25.17
N THR A 23 -20.63 5.20 -26.17
CA THR A 23 -20.97 4.25 -27.25
C THR A 23 -19.73 3.71 -28.00
N ARG A 24 -18.70 4.55 -28.18
CA ARG A 24 -17.44 4.19 -28.87
C ARG A 24 -16.32 3.74 -27.92
N GLU A 25 -16.55 3.72 -26.61
CA GLU A 25 -15.56 3.33 -25.60
C GLU A 25 -15.56 1.80 -25.44
N SER A 26 -14.38 1.19 -25.43
CA SER A 26 -14.26 -0.24 -25.13
C SER A 26 -14.63 -0.49 -23.66
N LEU A 27 -15.10 -1.71 -23.36
CA LEU A 27 -15.43 -2.06 -21.98
C LEU A 27 -14.21 -1.98 -21.05
N LEU A 28 -13.03 -2.31 -21.58
CA LEU A 28 -11.75 -2.22 -20.87
C LEU A 28 -11.41 -0.77 -20.51
N LEU A 29 -11.42 0.14 -21.49
CA LEU A 29 -11.12 1.56 -21.26
C LEU A 29 -12.10 2.20 -20.27
N TYR A 30 -13.38 1.82 -20.35
CA TYR A 30 -14.37 2.23 -19.37
C TYR A 30 -13.99 1.81 -17.94
N HIS A 31 -13.58 0.55 -17.74
CA HIS A 31 -13.17 0.06 -16.42
C HIS A 31 -11.84 0.64 -15.94
N ILE A 32 -10.90 0.94 -16.84
CA ILE A 32 -9.64 1.64 -16.47
C ILE A 32 -9.94 3.05 -16.00
N ARG A 33 -10.84 3.77 -16.68
CA ARG A 33 -11.28 5.10 -16.24
C ARG A 33 -11.96 5.05 -14.86
N LEU A 34 -12.77 4.02 -14.61
CA LEU A 34 -13.34 3.81 -13.28
C LEU A 34 -12.26 3.50 -12.24
N LEU A 35 -11.29 2.64 -12.59
CA LEU A 35 -10.16 2.30 -11.73
C LEU A 35 -9.37 3.55 -11.34
N ASP A 36 -9.03 4.43 -12.28
CA ASP A 36 -8.35 5.70 -12.03
C ASP A 36 -9.11 6.56 -10.99
N LYS A 37 -10.44 6.64 -11.13
CA LYS A 37 -11.30 7.33 -10.16
C LYS A 37 -11.39 6.63 -8.81
N MET A 38 -11.37 5.30 -8.78
CA MET A 38 -11.33 4.56 -7.52
C MET A 38 -10.00 4.78 -6.79
N LEU A 39 -8.86 4.65 -7.47
CA LEU A 39 -7.54 4.84 -6.85
C LEU A 39 -7.34 6.26 -6.30
N SER A 40 -8.02 7.25 -6.87
CA SER A 40 -7.92 8.67 -6.50
C SER A 40 -9.03 9.18 -5.58
N SER A 41 -9.89 8.30 -5.03
CA SER A 41 -11.00 8.72 -4.17
C SER A 41 -11.09 7.91 -2.86
N PRO A 42 -11.67 8.49 -1.79
CA PRO A 42 -11.97 7.75 -0.58
C PRO A 42 -12.95 6.59 -0.83
N PRO A 43 -12.77 5.43 -0.16
CA PRO A 43 -11.80 5.19 0.92
C PRO A 43 -10.43 4.70 0.44
N TRP A 44 -10.21 4.61 -0.88
CA TRP A 44 -9.09 3.86 -1.45
C TRP A 44 -7.81 4.67 -1.61
N ILE A 45 -7.92 6.00 -1.71
CA ILE A 45 -6.80 6.92 -2.00
C ILE A 45 -5.61 6.81 -1.04
N ARG A 46 -5.77 6.29 0.18
CA ARG A 46 -4.67 6.12 1.15
C ARG A 46 -4.21 4.67 1.30
N LEU A 47 -4.88 3.73 0.64
CA LEU A 47 -4.53 2.33 0.72
C LEU A 47 -3.19 2.08 -0.01
N PRO A 48 -2.34 1.18 0.49
CA PRO A 48 -1.07 0.87 -0.14
C PRO A 48 -1.24 -0.07 -1.36
N LEU A 49 -1.95 0.41 -2.38
CA LEU A 49 -2.28 -0.37 -3.58
C LEU A 49 -1.19 -0.26 -4.64
N CYS A 50 -1.05 -1.31 -5.44
CA CYS A 50 -0.30 -1.31 -6.69
C CYS A 50 -1.20 -1.85 -7.80
N VAL A 51 -1.03 -1.33 -9.02
CA VAL A 51 -1.73 -1.82 -10.21
C VAL A 51 -0.77 -2.72 -10.98
N HIS A 52 -1.11 -3.99 -11.14
CA HIS A 52 -0.29 -4.93 -11.91
C HIS A 52 -0.85 -5.09 -13.33
N CYS A 53 -0.06 -4.69 -14.32
CA CYS A 53 -0.35 -4.89 -15.73
C CYS A 53 0.24 -6.23 -16.19
N LEU A 54 -0.64 -7.20 -16.46
CA LEU A 54 -0.22 -8.55 -16.87
C LEU A 54 0.06 -8.68 -18.37
N SER A 55 -0.43 -7.74 -19.18
CA SER A 55 -0.28 -7.77 -20.64
C SER A 55 0.13 -6.40 -21.16
N THR A 56 1.36 -6.31 -21.66
CA THR A 56 1.90 -5.12 -22.32
C THR A 56 1.33 -4.93 -23.73
N ASN A 57 0.85 -6.01 -24.34
CA ASN A 57 0.47 -6.04 -25.76
C ASN A 57 -0.90 -5.40 -26.03
N ILE A 58 -1.76 -5.30 -25.01
CA ILE A 58 -3.17 -4.90 -25.18
C ILE A 58 -3.39 -3.43 -24.84
N MET A 59 -2.52 -2.82 -24.04
CA MET A 59 -2.88 -1.61 -23.28
C MET A 59 -1.88 -0.45 -23.40
N GLY A 60 -0.77 -0.63 -24.12
CA GLY A 60 0.29 0.38 -24.16
C GLY A 60 0.80 0.71 -22.75
N ASN A 61 1.13 1.97 -22.50
CA ASN A 61 1.55 2.43 -21.19
C ASN A 61 0.34 2.65 -20.26
N LEU A 62 0.00 1.65 -19.44
CA LEU A 62 -1.10 1.73 -18.47
C LEU A 62 -0.97 2.92 -17.49
N GLU A 63 0.24 3.40 -17.21
CA GLU A 63 0.45 4.58 -16.36
C GLU A 63 -0.21 5.82 -16.98
N GLU A 64 -0.18 5.99 -18.30
CA GLU A 64 -0.81 7.13 -19.00
C GLU A 64 -2.34 7.09 -18.94
N LEU A 65 -2.91 5.89 -18.78
CA LEU A 65 -4.35 5.69 -18.65
C LEU A 65 -4.87 5.88 -17.22
N LEU A 66 -3.97 6.09 -16.25
CA LEU A 66 -4.28 6.29 -14.83
C LEU A 66 -3.76 7.66 -14.33
N PRO A 67 -4.20 8.78 -14.94
CA PRO A 67 -3.64 10.11 -14.65
C PRO A 67 -3.99 10.65 -13.27
N CYS A 68 -5.07 10.19 -12.62
CA CYS A 68 -5.46 10.64 -11.28
C CYS A 68 -4.85 9.77 -10.17
N LYS A 69 -4.29 8.60 -10.51
CA LYS A 69 -3.67 7.67 -9.55
C LYS A 69 -2.64 8.41 -8.66
N PRO A 70 -2.74 8.29 -7.33
CA PRO A 70 -1.77 8.87 -6.41
C PRO A 70 -0.34 8.37 -6.65
N ILE A 71 0.65 9.23 -6.45
CA ILE A 71 2.09 8.92 -6.69
C ILE A 71 2.62 7.74 -5.87
N HIS A 72 2.02 7.45 -4.72
CA HIS A 72 2.42 6.33 -3.86
C HIS A 72 1.92 4.96 -4.36
N MET A 73 0.99 4.94 -5.32
CA MET A 73 0.51 3.74 -5.99
C MET A 73 1.26 3.54 -7.31
N LYS A 74 1.92 2.40 -7.46
CA LYS A 74 2.74 2.10 -8.65
C LYS A 74 1.96 1.26 -9.65
N VAL A 75 2.18 1.52 -10.95
CA VAL A 75 1.91 0.52 -12.00
C VAL A 75 3.14 -0.36 -12.16
N LEU A 76 2.94 -1.67 -12.10
CA LEU A 76 3.98 -2.68 -12.18
C LEU A 76 3.64 -3.63 -13.32
N LEU A 77 4.66 -4.13 -14.02
CA LEU A 77 4.47 -5.17 -15.03
C LEU A 77 4.53 -6.56 -14.40
N GLY A 78 3.68 -7.46 -14.89
CA GLY A 78 3.63 -8.84 -14.44
C GLY A 78 2.85 -9.06 -13.13
N PRO A 79 2.72 -10.33 -12.71
CA PRO A 79 1.92 -10.69 -11.55
C PRO A 79 2.50 -10.14 -10.24
N PRO A 80 1.67 -9.98 -9.19
CA PRO A 80 2.14 -9.58 -7.88
C PRO A 80 3.14 -10.60 -7.33
N SER A 81 4.35 -10.14 -7.01
CA SER A 81 5.35 -10.95 -6.33
C SER A 81 5.13 -10.92 -4.81
N ILE A 82 4.87 -12.09 -4.23
CA ILE A 82 4.89 -12.27 -2.78
C ILE A 82 6.36 -12.46 -2.40
N GLY A 83 7.04 -11.37 -2.08
CA GLY A 83 8.43 -11.44 -1.62
C GLY A 83 8.50 -12.00 -0.20
N SER A 84 9.24 -13.09 -0.01
CA SER A 84 9.68 -13.56 1.30
C SER A 84 10.88 -12.72 1.74
N VAL A 85 10.70 -11.84 2.71
CA VAL A 85 11.84 -11.22 3.41
C VAL A 85 11.88 -11.81 4.80
N THR A 86 12.81 -12.75 5.00
CA THR A 86 13.21 -13.21 6.32
C THR A 86 14.17 -12.18 6.92
N SER A 87 13.86 -11.72 8.12
CA SER A 87 14.83 -11.00 8.95
C SER A 87 14.80 -11.66 10.33
N LYS A 88 15.71 -12.61 10.52
CA LYS A 88 16.04 -13.13 11.85
C LYS A 88 16.77 -12.02 12.61
N ASN A 89 16.21 -11.61 13.75
CA ASN A 89 16.95 -11.13 14.93
C ASN A 89 15.91 -10.86 16.02
N GLU A 90 15.77 -11.86 16.90
CA GLU A 90 15.05 -11.78 18.16
C GLU A 90 16.05 -11.32 19.23
N GLY A 91 16.12 -10.01 19.39
CA GLY A 91 16.58 -9.38 20.62
C GLY A 91 15.41 -8.60 21.21
N MET A 92 15.38 -8.45 22.53
CA MET A 92 14.47 -7.52 23.20
C MET A 92 14.78 -6.12 22.67
N LEU A 93 13.84 -5.54 21.93
CA LEU A 93 13.94 -4.21 21.35
C LEU A 93 12.90 -3.32 22.02
N ASP A 94 13.31 -2.13 22.43
CA ASP A 94 12.40 -1.08 22.88
C ASP A 94 11.94 -0.23 21.69
N CYS A 95 10.73 0.31 21.79
CA CYS A 95 10.22 1.21 20.78
C CYS A 95 11.02 2.52 20.78
N GLY A 96 11.64 2.87 19.64
CA GLY A 96 12.37 4.13 19.47
C GLY A 96 11.53 5.42 19.47
N LEU A 97 10.29 5.37 19.97
CA LEU A 97 9.38 6.52 20.12
C LEU A 97 8.79 6.62 21.52
N CYS A 98 8.30 5.52 22.10
CA CYS A 98 7.72 5.52 23.45
C CYS A 98 8.59 4.82 24.52
N ASN A 99 9.71 4.22 24.12
CA ASN A 99 10.59 3.39 24.95
C ASN A 99 9.90 2.19 25.62
N GLY A 100 8.70 1.82 25.15
CA GLY A 100 8.00 0.62 25.60
C GLY A 100 8.48 -0.63 24.89
N GLU A 101 8.28 -1.78 25.54
CA GLU A 101 8.70 -3.10 25.07
C GLU A 101 8.02 -3.49 23.73
N LEU A 102 8.78 -4.11 22.82
CA LEU A 102 8.28 -4.62 21.53
C LEU A 102 8.04 -6.14 21.53
N LEU A 103 8.12 -6.82 22.67
CA LEU A 103 7.85 -8.26 22.77
C LEU A 103 6.38 -8.57 22.49
N GLY A 104 6.13 -9.62 21.70
CA GLY A 104 4.79 -10.13 21.40
C GLY A 104 3.89 -9.22 20.54
N VAL A 105 4.40 -8.07 20.08
CA VAL A 105 3.63 -7.10 19.27
C VAL A 105 4.14 -7.05 17.83
N LYS A 106 3.25 -6.67 16.90
CA LYS A 106 3.65 -6.33 15.54
C LYS A 106 4.46 -5.04 15.58
N LEU A 107 5.75 -5.14 15.26
CA LEU A 107 6.67 -4.00 15.15
C LEU A 107 6.91 -3.61 13.69
N VAL A 108 7.43 -2.40 13.51
CA VAL A 108 7.93 -1.90 12.23
C VAL A 108 9.43 -1.63 12.34
N LYS A 109 10.17 -1.94 11.27
CA LYS A 109 11.59 -1.61 11.13
C LYS A 109 11.80 -0.70 9.94
N CYS A 110 12.71 0.26 10.07
CA CYS A 110 13.15 1.06 8.94
C CYS A 110 13.75 0.15 7.84
N TYR A 111 13.39 0.38 6.57
CA TYR A 111 13.97 -0.39 5.46
C TYR A 111 15.33 0.14 4.98
N ASN A 112 15.89 1.16 5.64
CA ASN A 112 17.26 1.59 5.44
C ASN A 112 18.19 0.65 6.24
N ASN A 113 19.02 -0.14 5.56
CA ASN A 113 19.90 -1.13 6.20
C ASN A 113 20.91 -0.52 7.17
N LYS A 114 21.16 0.80 7.11
CA LYS A 114 22.04 1.51 8.06
C LYS A 114 21.30 2.05 9.29
N CYS A 115 19.98 1.88 9.36
CA CYS A 115 19.14 2.39 10.43
C CYS A 115 18.65 1.24 11.32
N THR A 116 18.74 1.45 12.63
CA THR A 116 18.31 0.48 13.65
C THR A 116 16.92 0.77 14.21
N PHE A 117 16.20 1.75 13.64
CA PHE A 117 14.88 2.13 14.14
C PHE A 117 13.91 0.94 14.10
N ALA A 118 13.38 0.61 15.27
CA ALA A 118 12.25 -0.28 15.47
C ALA A 118 11.24 0.39 16.40
N GLY A 119 9.94 0.11 16.20
CA GLY A 119 8.90 0.66 17.05
C GLY A 119 7.54 0.00 16.86
N HIS A 120 6.59 0.37 17.71
CA HIS A 120 5.20 -0.04 17.53
C HIS A 120 4.67 0.54 16.22
N VAL A 121 3.85 -0.25 15.51
CA VAL A 121 3.12 0.20 14.32
C VAL A 121 2.32 1.47 14.64
N THR A 122 1.65 1.51 15.78
CA THR A 122 0.82 2.63 16.23
C THR A 122 1.64 3.89 16.51
N CYS A 123 2.75 3.76 17.24
CA CYS A 123 3.63 4.91 17.52
C CYS A 123 4.17 5.54 16.23
N LEU A 124 4.63 4.72 15.28
CA LEU A 124 5.11 5.24 14.00
C LEU A 124 3.96 5.88 13.19
N ALA A 125 2.76 5.28 13.20
CA ALA A 125 1.60 5.85 12.52
C ALA A 125 1.27 7.24 13.08
N SER A 126 1.15 7.36 14.41
CA SER A 126 0.88 8.64 15.08
C SER A 126 1.96 9.69 14.79
N TYR A 127 3.23 9.29 14.76
CA TYR A 127 4.32 10.18 14.38
C TYR A 127 4.18 10.69 12.94
N MET A 128 3.92 9.80 11.98
CA MET A 128 3.75 10.16 10.56
C MET A 128 2.46 10.96 10.29
N LEU A 129 1.48 10.86 11.17
CA LEU A 129 0.19 11.54 11.09
C LEU A 129 0.10 12.77 11.99
N SER A 130 1.21 13.21 12.61
CA SER A 130 1.21 14.39 13.48
C SER A 130 0.64 15.62 12.74
N GLY A 131 -0.41 16.23 13.30
CA GLY A 131 -1.12 17.34 12.69
C GLY A 131 -2.12 16.98 11.58
N SER A 132 -2.41 15.69 11.38
CA SER A 132 -3.37 15.19 10.39
C SER A 132 -4.59 14.53 11.06
N ASP A 133 -5.76 14.68 10.45
CA ASP A 133 -7.01 14.00 10.82
C ASP A 133 -7.14 12.60 10.17
N GLN A 134 -6.11 12.18 9.44
CA GLN A 134 -6.11 10.93 8.69
C GLN A 134 -5.76 9.76 9.59
N ILE A 135 -6.36 8.59 9.32
CA ILE A 135 -6.14 7.38 10.11
C ILE A 135 -4.96 6.56 9.58
N LEU A 136 -4.70 6.62 8.27
CA LEU A 136 -3.71 5.78 7.60
C LEU A 136 -2.58 6.64 7.03
N PRO A 137 -1.31 6.48 7.46
CA PRO A 137 -0.19 7.18 6.84
C PRO A 137 0.01 6.72 5.39
N ILE A 138 0.48 7.63 4.52
CA ILE A 138 0.96 7.28 3.17
C ILE A 138 2.48 7.22 3.20
N THR A 139 3.09 8.35 3.53
CA THR A 139 4.54 8.52 3.70
C THR A 139 4.83 9.37 4.92
N GLY A 140 6.07 9.34 5.38
CA GLY A 140 6.56 10.12 6.52
C GLY A 140 8.01 9.80 6.82
N PRO A 141 8.73 10.67 7.54
CA PRO A 141 10.15 10.46 7.81
C PRO A 141 10.38 9.32 8.80
N CYS A 142 11.50 8.62 8.70
CA CYS A 142 11.99 7.78 9.80
C CYS A 142 12.38 8.67 10.99
N PRO A 143 11.97 8.37 12.23
CA PRO A 143 12.36 9.16 13.40
C PRO A 143 13.88 9.23 13.64
N SER A 144 14.63 8.20 13.25
CA SER A 144 16.08 8.12 13.51
C SER A 144 16.97 8.57 12.36
N CYS A 145 16.66 8.17 11.11
CA CYS A 145 17.53 8.48 9.96
C CYS A 145 16.89 9.43 8.93
N HIS A 146 15.68 9.92 9.22
CA HIS A 146 14.95 10.92 8.44
C HIS A 146 14.65 10.59 6.97
N ILE A 147 14.99 9.40 6.48
CA ILE A 147 14.58 8.98 5.14
C ILE A 147 13.06 8.92 5.05
N THR A 148 12.50 9.27 3.90
CA THR A 148 11.06 9.12 3.65
C THR A 148 10.71 7.64 3.57
N LEU A 149 9.87 7.20 4.50
CA LEU A 149 9.30 5.85 4.55
C LEU A 149 7.95 5.82 3.83
N LEU A 150 7.72 4.78 3.02
CA LEU A 150 6.39 4.46 2.47
C LEU A 150 5.67 3.49 3.41
N TRP A 151 4.51 3.88 3.93
CA TRP A 151 3.72 3.08 4.88
C TRP A 151 3.40 1.70 4.32
N GLY A 152 2.95 1.64 3.07
CA GLY A 152 2.66 0.39 2.39
C GLY A 152 3.82 -0.60 2.31
N ARG A 153 5.07 -0.11 2.27
CA ARG A 153 6.27 -0.95 2.27
C ARG A 153 6.55 -1.52 3.67
N LEU A 154 6.26 -0.76 4.73
CA LEU A 154 6.44 -1.19 6.12
C LEU A 154 5.42 -2.25 6.53
N MET A 155 4.20 -2.18 6.00
CA MET A 155 3.09 -3.09 6.34
C MET A 155 3.10 -4.41 5.58
N LYS A 156 3.99 -4.59 4.60
CA LYS A 156 4.10 -5.88 3.90
C LYS A 156 4.47 -6.96 4.92
N PRO A 157 3.78 -8.12 4.93
CA PRO A 157 4.05 -9.17 5.89
C PRO A 157 5.53 -9.56 5.84
N GLN A 158 6.21 -9.45 6.98
CA GLN A 158 7.41 -10.23 7.22
C GLN A 158 6.90 -11.66 7.47
N GLN A 159 6.92 -12.51 6.45
CA GLN A 159 6.52 -13.90 6.64
C GLN A 159 7.54 -14.55 7.60
N LEU A 160 7.09 -14.81 8.83
CA LEU A 160 7.71 -15.74 9.75
C LEU A 160 7.53 -17.14 9.13
N THR A 161 8.53 -17.61 8.39
CA THR A 161 8.63 -19.04 8.10
C THR A 161 9.02 -19.72 9.40
N SER A 162 8.05 -20.34 10.08
CA SER A 162 8.33 -21.43 11.01
C SER A 162 9.18 -22.46 10.27
N ILE A 163 10.40 -22.67 10.77
CA ILE A 163 11.33 -23.67 10.26
C ILE A 163 10.62 -25.05 10.35
N PRO A 164 10.58 -25.88 9.31
CA PRO A 164 10.20 -27.26 9.49
C PRO A 164 11.30 -27.93 10.33
N LEU A 165 10.94 -28.41 11.52
CA LEU A 165 11.76 -29.36 12.25
C LEU A 165 11.95 -30.57 11.34
N VAL A 166 13.17 -30.77 10.86
CA VAL A 166 13.57 -32.02 10.22
C VAL A 166 13.97 -32.95 11.36
N GLU A 167 13.18 -34.01 11.55
CA GLU A 167 13.53 -35.19 12.34
C GLU A 167 14.69 -35.96 11.71
#